data_AF-A0A538GCG7-F1
#
_entry.id   AF-A0A538GCG7-F1
#
_cell.length_a   1.000
_cell.length_b   1.000
_cell.length_c   1.000
_cell.angle_alpha   90.00
_cell.angle_beta   90.00
_cell.angle_gamma   90.00
#
_symmetry.space_group_name_H-M   'P 1'
#
loop_
_entity.id
_entity.type
_entity.pdbx_description
1 polymer ?
#
loop_
_entity_poly.entity_id
_entity_poly.type
_entity_poly.pdbx_seq_one_letter_code
_entity_poly.pdbx_strand_id
1 'polypeptide(L)'
;MGAGRRASRVGHRPARSPRSCRLRLGRAPAHGSGSLAALVRQRHGRDGAPGGERRRRSGQEACARAGADGGPAGRLTALARSRQELEAARLLAEGDFGAQAVSRAYYAAFYAAEQALASLGESRSKHSGVISAFGRHVVREGGLEEGIGRILRSLFEQRNDVDYGEADASREDAELAIRDAQRFVDAVESWLPG
;
A
#
# COMPACT_ATOMS: atom_id res chain seq x y z
N MET A 1 -69.60 36.62 -24.54
CA MET A 1 -69.17 35.33 -25.11
C MET A 1 -67.64 35.29 -25.11
N GLY A 2 -67.02 34.30 -24.46
CA GLY A 2 -65.57 34.18 -24.40
C GLY A 2 -65.14 33.27 -23.25
N ALA A 3 -64.87 32.02 -23.58
CA ALA A 3 -64.77 30.87 -22.68
C ALA A 3 -63.57 30.91 -21.72
N GLY A 4 -63.80 30.39 -20.51
CA GLY A 4 -62.76 30.17 -19.51
C GLY A 4 -61.76 29.09 -19.89
N ARG A 5 -60.54 29.22 -19.38
CA ARG A 5 -59.57 28.13 -19.28
C ARG A 5 -59.13 28.01 -17.83
N ARG A 6 -59.59 26.93 -17.18
CA ARG A 6 -59.18 26.51 -15.84
C ARG A 6 -57.77 25.92 -15.93
N ALA A 7 -56.84 26.44 -15.15
CA ALA A 7 -55.54 25.82 -14.97
C ALA A 7 -55.69 24.53 -14.15
N SER A 8 -55.26 23.40 -14.73
CA SER A 8 -55.26 22.08 -14.11
C SER A 8 -54.25 22.04 -12.97
N ARG A 9 -54.72 21.77 -11.75
CA ARG A 9 -53.88 21.47 -10.58
C ARG A 9 -53.22 20.12 -10.78
N VAL A 10 -51.90 20.10 -10.99
CA VAL A 10 -51.10 18.87 -10.94
C VAL A 10 -50.95 18.48 -9.47
N GLY A 11 -51.59 17.39 -9.06
CA GLY A 11 -51.45 16.82 -7.73
C GLY A 11 -50.10 16.15 -7.55
N HIS A 12 -49.34 16.59 -6.54
CA HIS A 12 -48.10 15.95 -6.13
C HIS A 12 -48.42 14.62 -5.43
N ARG A 13 -48.04 13.49 -6.04
CA ARG A 13 -48.08 12.16 -5.39
C ARG A 13 -46.84 12.00 -4.51
N PRO A 14 -46.97 11.69 -3.20
CA PRO A 14 -45.80 11.37 -2.39
C PRO A 14 -45.19 10.03 -2.81
N ALA A 15 -43.87 9.94 -2.69
CA ALA A 15 -43.09 8.73 -2.95
C ALA A 15 -43.49 7.61 -1.97
N ARG A 16 -43.68 6.38 -2.49
CA ARG A 16 -43.89 5.19 -1.67
C ARG A 16 -42.61 4.88 -0.89
N SER A 17 -42.72 4.76 0.42
CA SER A 17 -41.64 4.29 1.29
C SER A 17 -41.23 2.86 0.91
N PRO A 18 -39.92 2.53 0.92
CA PRO A 18 -39.47 1.16 0.72
C PRO A 18 -39.90 0.31 1.92
N ARG A 19 -40.51 -0.84 1.61
CA ARG A 19 -40.90 -1.86 2.61
C ARG A 19 -39.65 -2.34 3.34
N SER A 20 -39.63 -2.25 4.66
CA SER A 20 -38.59 -2.83 5.49
C SER A 20 -38.63 -4.36 5.39
N CYS A 21 -37.71 -4.93 4.63
CA CYS A 21 -37.40 -6.35 4.69
C CYS A 21 -36.78 -6.65 6.06
N ARG A 22 -37.59 -7.16 7.00
CA ARG A 22 -37.08 -7.82 8.20
C ARG A 22 -36.39 -9.13 7.77
N LEU A 23 -35.08 -9.06 7.54
CA LEU A 23 -34.23 -10.24 7.52
C LEU A 23 -34.29 -10.88 8.92
N ARG A 24 -34.84 -12.09 8.98
CA ARG A 24 -34.73 -12.95 10.16
C ARG A 24 -33.28 -13.39 10.27
N LEU A 25 -32.53 -12.78 11.19
CA LEU A 25 -31.20 -13.26 11.55
C LEU A 25 -31.34 -14.67 12.14
N GLY A 26 -30.83 -15.66 11.41
CA GLY A 26 -30.61 -17.00 11.92
C GLY A 26 -29.62 -16.94 13.09
N ARG A 27 -29.94 -17.67 14.15
CA ARG A 27 -29.15 -17.77 15.38
C ARG A 27 -27.84 -18.51 15.07
N ALA A 28 -26.70 -17.83 15.19
CA ALA A 28 -25.38 -18.46 15.09
C ALA A 28 -25.16 -19.46 16.24
N PRO A 29 -24.53 -20.63 16.00
CA PRO A 29 -24.14 -21.52 17.08
C PRO A 29 -22.99 -20.92 17.90
N ALA A 30 -23.03 -21.17 19.21
CA ALA A 30 -22.06 -20.68 20.18
C ALA A 30 -20.66 -21.24 19.91
N HIS A 31 -19.66 -20.34 19.86
CA HIS A 31 -18.25 -20.70 19.89
C HIS A 31 -17.93 -21.43 21.20
N GLY A 32 -17.58 -22.70 21.10
CA GLY A 32 -16.89 -23.43 22.17
C GLY A 32 -15.45 -22.89 22.26
N SER A 33 -15.10 -22.38 23.43
CA SER A 33 -13.76 -21.93 23.81
C SER A 33 -12.80 -23.13 23.93
N GLY A 34 -12.29 -23.60 22.78
CA GLY A 34 -11.15 -24.50 22.73
C GLY A 34 -9.86 -23.71 23.00
N SER A 35 -9.18 -24.00 24.11
CA SER A 35 -7.87 -23.43 24.44
C SER A 35 -6.87 -23.66 23.30
N LEU A 36 -6.13 -22.61 22.91
CA LEU A 36 -5.03 -22.65 21.94
C LEU A 36 -3.93 -23.69 22.27
N ALA A 37 -3.93 -24.23 23.49
CA ALA A 37 -3.01 -25.28 23.94
C ALA A 37 -3.23 -26.66 23.27
N ALA A 38 -4.32 -26.86 22.53
CA ALA A 38 -4.61 -28.13 21.85
C ALA A 38 -4.03 -28.26 20.42
N LEU A 39 -3.57 -27.17 19.80
CA LEU A 39 -3.10 -27.15 18.40
C LEU A 39 -1.58 -27.30 18.23
N VAL A 40 -0.81 -27.33 19.33
CA VAL A 40 0.64 -27.56 19.30
C VAL A 40 0.94 -28.93 19.88
N ARG A 41 0.75 -30.00 19.09
CA ARG A 41 1.40 -31.30 19.29
C ARG A 41 1.14 -32.26 18.11
N GLN A 42 1.73 -31.97 16.95
CA GLN A 42 2.04 -33.02 15.98
C GLN A 42 3.21 -32.62 15.08
N ARG A 43 4.43 -32.69 15.62
CA ARG A 43 5.65 -32.80 14.81
C ARG A 43 6.50 -33.89 15.42
N HIS A 44 6.39 -35.10 14.90
CA HIS A 44 7.51 -36.02 14.71
C HIS A 44 7.07 -37.14 13.76
N GLY A 45 7.68 -37.17 12.59
CA GLY A 45 7.58 -38.23 11.59
C GLY A 45 8.60 -37.93 10.50
N ARG A 46 9.80 -38.49 10.70
CA ARG A 46 10.84 -38.66 9.68
C ARG A 46 10.27 -39.46 8.51
N ASP A 47 10.72 -39.18 7.29
CA ASP A 47 11.26 -40.17 6.34
C ASP A 47 11.35 -39.61 4.90
N GLY A 48 12.49 -39.88 4.25
CA GLY A 48 12.56 -40.04 2.79
C GLY A 48 13.16 -38.91 1.96
N ALA A 49 14.48 -38.91 1.80
CA ALA A 49 15.12 -38.50 0.54
C ALA A 49 14.93 -39.62 -0.51
N PRO A 50 14.90 -39.30 -1.81
CA PRO A 50 16.13 -39.47 -2.61
C PRO A 50 16.36 -38.36 -3.65
N GLY A 51 17.58 -38.35 -4.19
CA GLY A 51 18.14 -37.27 -5.00
C GLY A 51 17.68 -37.20 -6.45
N GLY A 52 18.15 -36.13 -7.11
CA GLY A 52 17.94 -35.85 -8.53
C GLY A 52 18.83 -34.72 -9.02
N GLU A 53 19.93 -35.12 -9.67
CA GLU A 53 20.74 -34.44 -10.70
C GLU A 53 20.84 -32.90 -10.77
N ARG A 54 22.10 -32.46 -10.84
CA ARG A 54 22.55 -31.11 -11.20
C ARG A 54 22.10 -30.75 -12.63
N ARG A 55 21.54 -29.55 -12.81
CA ARG A 55 21.61 -28.87 -14.11
C ARG A 55 22.05 -27.43 -13.92
N ARG A 56 23.32 -27.19 -14.29
CA ARG A 56 23.88 -25.86 -14.48
C ARG A 56 23.28 -25.25 -15.74
N ARG A 57 22.67 -24.07 -15.61
CA ARG A 57 22.57 -23.03 -16.67
C ARG A 57 22.69 -21.70 -15.93
N SER A 58 23.89 -21.11 -15.81
CA SER A 58 24.50 -20.20 -16.81
C SER A 58 23.50 -19.16 -17.32
N GLY A 59 23.48 -18.02 -16.64
CA GLY A 59 22.74 -16.81 -16.96
C GLY A 59 23.15 -15.69 -16.01
N GLN A 60 24.45 -15.37 -16.00
CA GLN A 60 24.94 -14.04 -15.63
C GLN A 60 24.46 -13.12 -16.77
N GLU A 61 23.84 -11.97 -16.53
CA GLU A 61 24.41 -10.63 -16.31
C GLU A 61 23.17 -9.69 -16.42
N ALA A 62 22.93 -8.59 -15.72
CA ALA A 62 23.75 -7.69 -14.94
C ALA A 62 22.84 -6.86 -14.02
N CYS A 63 23.22 -6.68 -12.76
CA CYS A 63 22.85 -5.50 -11.98
C CYS A 63 24.14 -4.95 -11.36
N ALA A 64 25.03 -4.47 -12.23
CA ALA A 64 26.20 -3.73 -11.83
C ALA A 64 25.94 -2.24 -12.08
N ARG A 65 25.66 -1.51 -11.00
CA ARG A 65 26.12 -0.14 -10.66
C ARG A 65 25.33 0.35 -9.45
N ALA A 66 25.64 -0.20 -8.27
CA ALA A 66 25.37 0.50 -7.02
C ALA A 66 26.68 1.21 -6.65
N GLY A 67 26.63 2.54 -6.65
CA GLY A 67 27.75 3.40 -6.27
C GLY A 67 28.24 3.08 -4.86
N ALA A 68 29.53 3.27 -4.68
CA ALA A 68 30.22 3.06 -3.42
C ALA A 68 30.04 4.28 -2.50
N ASP A 69 29.19 4.16 -1.48
CA ASP A 69 29.21 5.00 -0.29
C ASP A 69 29.41 4.11 0.95
N GLY A 70 30.69 3.81 1.22
CA GLY A 70 31.12 3.02 2.37
C GLY A 70 30.94 3.78 3.69
N GLY A 71 29.77 3.64 4.32
CA GLY A 71 29.53 3.86 5.75
C GLY A 71 29.54 2.54 6.56
N PRO A 72 29.57 2.57 7.91
CA PRO A 72 29.92 1.42 8.74
C PRO A 72 29.01 0.21 8.48
N ALA A 73 29.66 -0.95 8.33
CA ALA A 73 29.12 -2.21 7.84
C ALA A 73 27.67 -2.55 8.26
N GLY A 74 26.83 -2.81 7.25
CA GLY A 74 25.72 -3.77 7.33
C GLY A 74 24.29 -3.23 7.25
N ARG A 75 24.06 -1.91 7.32
CA ARG A 75 22.71 -1.33 7.23
C ARG A 75 22.50 -0.62 5.89
N LEU A 76 21.53 -1.08 5.11
CA LEU A 76 21.08 -0.39 3.90
C LEU A 76 20.60 1.02 4.23
N THR A 77 20.97 2.00 3.40
CA THR A 77 20.43 3.36 3.43
C THR A 77 18.91 3.33 3.23
N ALA A 78 18.18 4.36 3.66
CA ALA A 78 16.73 4.37 3.50
C ALA A 78 16.32 4.40 2.01
N LEU A 79 17.11 5.02 1.12
CA LEU A 79 16.89 4.92 -0.33
C LEU A 79 17.14 3.52 -0.88
N ALA A 80 18.19 2.83 -0.42
CA ALA A 80 18.42 1.45 -0.85
C ALA A 80 17.26 0.54 -0.41
N ARG A 81 16.71 0.75 0.80
CA ARG A 81 15.50 0.05 1.26
C ARG A 81 14.28 0.41 0.42
N SER A 82 14.11 1.69 0.11
CA SER A 82 13.02 2.16 -0.75
C SER A 82 12.97 1.43 -2.09
N ARG A 83 14.13 1.26 -2.75
CA ARG A 83 14.25 0.49 -4.00
C ARG A 83 13.95 -0.99 -3.82
N GLN A 84 14.35 -1.59 -2.70
CA GLN A 84 14.01 -2.99 -2.40
C GLN A 84 12.51 -3.19 -2.20
N GLU A 85 11.83 -2.26 -1.53
CA GLU A 85 10.38 -2.32 -1.36
C GLU A 85 9.65 -2.16 -2.70
N LEU A 86 10.13 -1.31 -3.62
CA LEU A 86 9.60 -1.22 -4.99
C LEU A 86 9.72 -2.54 -5.75
N GLU A 87 10.88 -3.19 -5.66
CA GLU A 87 11.08 -4.48 -6.31
C GLU A 87 10.21 -5.57 -5.71
N ALA A 88 10.10 -5.61 -4.37
CA ALA A 88 9.18 -6.52 -3.69
C ALA A 88 7.73 -6.28 -4.12
N ALA A 89 7.31 -5.01 -4.26
CA ALA A 89 5.97 -4.66 -4.71
C ALA A 89 5.68 -5.21 -6.12
N ARG A 90 6.64 -5.10 -7.06
CA ARG A 90 6.52 -5.66 -8.42
C ARG A 90 6.34 -7.17 -8.40
N LEU A 91 7.21 -7.88 -7.69
CA LEU A 91 7.13 -9.34 -7.57
C LEU A 91 5.82 -9.82 -6.95
N LEU A 92 5.28 -9.08 -5.98
CA LEU A 92 3.98 -9.37 -5.39
C LEU A 92 2.83 -9.12 -6.37
N ALA A 93 2.87 -8.03 -7.13
CA ALA A 93 1.86 -7.73 -8.15
C ALA A 93 1.87 -8.77 -9.28
N GLU A 94 3.04 -9.30 -9.65
CA GLU A 94 3.18 -10.41 -10.60
C GLU A 94 2.59 -11.72 -10.08
N GLY A 95 2.64 -11.93 -8.76
CA GLY A 95 2.06 -13.09 -8.08
C GLY A 95 0.60 -12.94 -7.68
N ASP A 96 -0.11 -11.93 -8.20
CA ASP A 96 -1.52 -11.60 -7.86
C ASP A 96 -1.75 -11.26 -6.37
N PHE A 97 -0.71 -10.80 -5.67
CA PHE A 97 -0.77 -10.34 -4.28
C PHE A 97 -0.95 -8.81 -4.22
N GLY A 98 -2.05 -8.30 -4.78
CA GLY A 98 -2.29 -6.86 -4.97
C GLY A 98 -2.25 -6.05 -3.68
N ALA A 99 -2.93 -6.51 -2.62
CA ALA A 99 -2.93 -5.84 -1.31
C ALA A 99 -1.52 -5.70 -0.72
N GLN A 100 -0.73 -6.77 -0.80
CA GLN A 100 0.64 -6.77 -0.31
C GLN A 100 1.54 -5.88 -1.18
N ALA A 101 1.33 -5.85 -2.49
CA ALA A 101 2.05 -4.97 -3.40
C ALA A 101 1.79 -3.49 -3.10
N VAL A 102 0.53 -3.10 -2.85
CA VAL A 102 0.17 -1.73 -2.43
C VAL A 102 0.85 -1.36 -1.11
N SER A 103 0.83 -2.26 -0.13
CA SER A 103 1.52 -2.06 1.15
C SER A 103 3.01 -1.80 0.95
N ARG A 104 3.68 -2.58 0.10
CA ARG A 104 5.10 -2.42 -0.24
C ARG A 104 5.40 -1.13 -1.01
N ALA A 105 4.54 -0.74 -1.95
CA ALA A 105 4.65 0.51 -2.67
C ALA A 105 4.61 1.72 -1.71
N TYR A 106 3.73 1.70 -0.71
CA TYR A 106 3.72 2.72 0.34
C TYR A 106 5.03 2.73 1.15
N TYR A 107 5.53 1.58 1.60
CA TYR A 107 6.77 1.53 2.38
C TYR A 107 7.98 2.02 1.59
N ALA A 108 8.02 1.81 0.27
CA ALA A 108 9.04 2.41 -0.59
C ALA A 108 9.02 3.94 -0.51
N ALA A 109 7.85 4.55 -0.71
CA ALA A 109 7.68 6.00 -0.62
C ALA A 109 7.97 6.53 0.80
N PHE A 110 7.57 5.79 1.83
CA PHE A 110 7.82 6.13 3.23
C PHE A 110 9.32 6.20 3.54
N TYR A 111 10.10 5.21 3.14
CA TYR A 111 11.55 5.21 3.38
C TYR A 111 12.28 6.33 2.62
N ALA A 112 11.83 6.67 1.40
CA ALA A 112 12.33 7.83 0.68
C ALA A 112 12.01 9.13 1.44
N ALA A 113 10.78 9.28 1.93
CA ALA A 113 10.38 10.43 2.73
C ALA A 113 11.19 10.55 4.04
N GLU A 114 11.47 9.43 4.72
CA GLU A 114 12.36 9.42 5.90
C GLU A 114 13.77 9.89 5.55
N GLN A 115 14.33 9.46 4.41
CA GLN A 115 15.65 9.93 3.97
C GLN A 115 15.65 11.45 3.73
N ALA A 116 14.63 11.98 3.06
CA ALA A 116 14.51 13.41 2.78
C ALA A 116 14.39 14.26 4.06
N LEU A 117 13.68 13.76 5.06
CA LEU A 117 13.61 14.42 6.36
C LEU A 117 14.94 14.31 7.12
N ALA A 118 15.59 13.14 7.06
CA ALA A 118 16.87 12.93 7.70
C ALA A 118 17.97 13.84 7.13
N SER A 119 17.97 14.13 5.81
CA SER A 119 18.90 15.10 5.22
C SER A 119 18.69 16.54 5.70
N LEU A 120 17.51 16.83 6.26
CA LEU A 120 17.19 18.10 6.93
C LEU A 120 17.43 18.05 8.45
N GLY A 121 17.95 16.94 8.98
CA GLY A 121 18.11 16.73 10.43
C GLY A 121 16.81 16.44 11.17
N GLU A 122 15.73 16.13 10.46
CA GLU A 122 14.44 15.78 11.05
C GLU A 122 14.22 14.27 11.11
N SER A 123 13.54 13.81 12.16
CA SER A 123 13.03 12.44 12.25
C SER A 123 11.67 12.41 12.94
N ARG A 124 10.81 11.46 12.55
CA ARG A 124 9.47 11.28 13.10
C ARG A 124 9.23 9.80 13.33
N SER A 125 8.59 9.45 14.44
CA SER A 125 8.31 8.06 14.83
C SER A 125 6.96 7.54 14.34
N LYS A 126 6.08 8.42 13.85
CA LYS A 126 4.72 8.08 13.39
C LYS A 126 4.59 8.34 11.90
N HIS A 127 3.87 7.46 11.19
CA HIS A 127 3.58 7.62 9.77
C HIS A 127 2.94 8.97 9.43
N SER A 128 1.89 9.36 10.16
CA SER A 128 1.25 10.67 10.01
C SER A 128 2.19 11.85 10.27
N GLY A 129 3.17 11.67 11.17
CA GLY A 129 4.23 12.64 11.45
C GLY A 129 5.17 12.80 10.26
N VAL A 130 5.63 11.70 9.65
CA VAL A 130 6.46 11.72 8.44
C VAL A 130 5.73 12.41 7.29
N ILE A 131 4.48 12.05 7.02
CA ILE A 131 3.69 12.65 5.93
C ILE A 131 3.53 14.16 6.12
N SER A 132 3.21 14.59 7.34
CA SER A 132 3.01 16.01 7.65
C SER A 132 4.32 16.79 7.56
N ALA A 133 5.40 16.25 8.11
CA ALA A 133 6.73 16.86 8.06
C ALA A 133 7.25 16.94 6.63
N PHE A 134 7.11 15.88 5.84
CA PHE A 134 7.52 15.86 4.43
C PHE A 134 6.80 16.93 3.61
N GLY A 135 5.47 17.01 3.74
CA GLY A 135 4.68 18.02 3.04
C GLY A 135 5.04 19.46 3.44
N ARG A 136 5.50 19.67 4.67
CA ARG A 136 5.98 20.99 5.13
C ARG A 136 7.39 21.28 4.64
N HIS A 137 8.35 20.46 5.03
CA HIS A 137 9.77 20.77 4.91
C HIS A 137 10.33 20.46 3.53
N VAL A 138 9.85 19.40 2.86
CA VAL A 138 10.39 18.98 1.56
C VAL A 138 9.59 19.61 0.42
N VAL A 139 8.26 19.58 0.50
CA VAL A 139 7.39 20.10 -0.56
C VAL A 139 7.28 21.62 -0.52
N ARG A 140 6.77 22.19 0.59
CA ARG A 140 6.53 23.64 0.66
C ARG A 140 7.80 24.45 0.84
N GLU A 141 8.67 24.05 1.77
CA GLU A 141 9.89 24.79 2.09
C GLU A 141 11.05 24.39 1.15
N GLY A 142 11.17 23.09 0.83
CA GLY A 142 12.23 22.54 -0.03
C GLY A 142 11.98 22.62 -1.54
N GLY A 143 10.81 23.11 -1.97
CA GLY A 143 10.51 23.36 -3.39
C GLY A 143 10.22 22.12 -4.24
N LEU A 144 9.96 20.95 -3.62
CA LEU A 144 9.53 19.77 -4.37
C LEU A 144 8.10 19.97 -4.93
N GLU A 145 7.81 19.40 -6.10
CA GLU A 145 6.50 19.53 -6.76
C GLU A 145 5.34 19.11 -5.82
N GLU A 146 4.30 19.93 -5.70
CA GLU A 146 3.15 19.66 -4.83
C GLU A 146 2.49 18.30 -5.11
N GLY A 147 2.48 17.85 -6.37
CA GLY A 147 1.95 16.55 -6.78
C GLY A 147 2.60 15.38 -6.04
N ILE A 148 3.89 15.49 -5.71
CA ILE A 148 4.65 14.44 -5.00
C ILE A 148 4.17 14.29 -3.55
N GLY A 149 3.87 15.41 -2.88
CA GLY A 149 3.29 15.36 -1.53
C GLY A 149 1.92 14.67 -1.47
N ARG A 150 1.12 14.79 -2.55
CA ARG A 150 -0.19 14.12 -2.65
C ARG A 150 -0.05 12.62 -2.86
N ILE A 151 0.96 12.18 -3.62
CA ILE A 151 1.26 10.77 -3.84
C ILE A 151 1.50 10.05 -2.50
N LEU A 152 2.37 10.58 -1.64
CA LEU A 152 2.69 9.94 -0.36
C LEU A 152 1.44 9.76 0.52
N ARG A 153 0.56 10.77 0.55
CA ARG A 153 -0.70 10.69 1.28
C ARG A 153 -1.64 9.65 0.69
N SER A 154 -1.80 9.63 -0.63
CA SER A 154 -2.67 8.67 -1.30
C SER A 154 -2.20 7.23 -1.07
N LEU A 155 -0.89 6.97 -1.17
CA LEU A 155 -0.32 5.65 -0.89
C LEU A 155 -0.54 5.21 0.56
N PHE A 156 -0.48 6.16 1.52
CA PHE A 156 -0.77 5.85 2.92
C PHE A 156 -2.23 5.45 3.13
N GLU A 157 -3.16 6.15 2.48
CA GLU A 157 -4.59 5.85 2.52
C GLU A 157 -4.86 4.46 1.91
N GLN A 158 -4.41 4.22 0.68
CA GLN A 158 -4.53 2.92 0.00
C GLN A 158 -3.95 1.77 0.83
N ARG A 159 -2.76 1.97 1.43
CA ARG A 159 -2.14 0.99 2.32
C ARG A 159 -3.00 0.69 3.54
N ASN A 160 -3.64 1.68 4.14
CA ASN A 160 -4.50 1.44 5.30
C ASN A 160 -5.73 0.63 4.89
N ASP A 161 -6.34 0.97 3.75
CA ASP A 161 -7.53 0.26 3.25
C ASP A 161 -7.22 -1.24 3.04
N VAL A 162 -6.08 -1.57 2.45
CA VAL A 162 -5.70 -2.97 2.19
C VAL A 162 -5.17 -3.70 3.43
N ASP A 163 -4.34 -3.06 4.27
CA ASP A 163 -3.71 -3.73 5.43
C ASP A 163 -4.72 -4.03 6.54
N TYR A 164 -5.78 -3.21 6.66
CA TYR A 164 -6.87 -3.45 7.62
C TYR A 164 -8.03 -4.26 7.01
N GLY A 165 -7.88 -4.72 5.76
CA GLY A 165 -8.88 -5.56 5.08
C GLY A 165 -10.19 -4.83 4.78
N GLU A 166 -10.13 -3.49 4.67
CA GLU A 166 -11.27 -2.65 4.31
C GLU A 166 -11.50 -2.64 2.79
N ALA A 167 -10.47 -2.96 2.00
CA ALA A 167 -10.54 -3.15 0.56
C ALA A 167 -9.62 -4.28 0.07
N ASP A 168 -10.05 -4.98 -0.99
CA ASP A 168 -9.16 -5.78 -1.82
C ASP A 168 -8.48 -4.86 -2.85
N ALA A 169 -7.25 -5.17 -3.24
CA ALA A 169 -6.56 -4.47 -4.33
C ALA A 169 -6.36 -5.40 -5.52
N SER A 170 -6.81 -4.96 -6.68
CA SER A 170 -6.56 -5.65 -7.94
C SER A 170 -5.10 -5.50 -8.36
N ARG A 171 -4.70 -6.28 -9.38
CA ARG A 171 -3.39 -6.12 -10.02
C ARG A 171 -3.21 -4.71 -10.61
N GLU A 172 -4.28 -4.13 -11.15
CA GLU A 172 -4.25 -2.77 -11.72
C GLU A 172 -4.04 -1.70 -10.64
N ASP A 173 -4.72 -1.84 -9.49
CA ASP A 173 -4.53 -0.95 -8.33
C ASP A 173 -3.09 -1.02 -7.82
N ALA A 174 -2.54 -2.24 -7.71
CA ALA A 174 -1.16 -2.45 -7.33
C ALA A 174 -0.17 -1.82 -8.32
N GLU A 175 -0.39 -1.97 -9.63
CA GLU A 175 0.45 -1.36 -10.64
C GLU A 175 0.39 0.18 -10.61
N LEU A 176 -0.78 0.76 -10.34
CA LEU A 176 -0.94 2.20 -10.12
C LEU A 176 -0.14 2.65 -8.89
N ALA A 177 -0.30 1.98 -7.76
CA ALA A 177 0.43 2.29 -6.53
C ALA A 177 1.96 2.18 -6.73
N ILE A 178 2.44 1.17 -7.46
CA ILE A 178 3.86 0.99 -7.79
C ILE A 178 4.37 2.14 -8.66
N ARG A 179 3.61 2.57 -9.68
CA ARG A 179 3.99 3.71 -10.53
C ARG A 179 4.09 5.01 -9.73
N ASP A 180 3.12 5.25 -8.85
CA ASP A 180 3.11 6.42 -7.98
C ASP A 180 4.29 6.38 -6.99
N ALA A 181 4.55 5.24 -6.36
CA ALA A 181 5.70 5.06 -5.48
C ALA A 181 7.02 5.27 -6.22
N GLN A 182 7.17 4.74 -7.44
CA GLN A 182 8.36 4.93 -8.27
C GLN A 182 8.57 6.43 -8.56
N ARG A 183 7.53 7.13 -9.04
CA ARG A 183 7.59 8.57 -9.30
C ARG A 183 8.00 9.36 -8.04
N PHE A 184 7.46 8.98 -6.88
CA PHE A 184 7.80 9.61 -5.61
C PHE A 184 9.27 9.40 -5.25
N VAL A 185 9.76 8.16 -5.33
CA VAL A 185 11.15 7.81 -4.99
C VAL A 185 12.14 8.52 -5.90
N ASP A 186 11.88 8.55 -7.21
CA ASP A 186 12.74 9.24 -8.18
C ASP A 186 12.79 10.75 -7.94
N ALA A 187 11.64 11.36 -7.60
CA ALA A 187 11.56 12.78 -7.29
C ALA A 187 12.33 13.13 -6.01
N VAL A 188 12.23 12.29 -4.98
CA VAL A 188 12.99 12.47 -3.73
C VAL A 188 14.48 12.27 -3.94
N GLU A 189 14.88 11.25 -4.69
CA GLU A 189 16.29 11.00 -5.00
C GLU A 189 16.90 12.18 -5.77
N SER A 190 16.16 12.74 -6.73
CA SER A 190 16.61 13.92 -7.48
C SER A 190 16.67 15.19 -6.64
N TRP A 191 15.89 15.27 -5.56
CA TRP A 191 15.84 16.42 -4.65
C TRP A 191 16.95 16.40 -3.60
N LEU A 192 17.43 15.21 -3.23
CA LEU A 192 18.49 15.05 -2.24
C LEU A 192 19.82 15.66 -2.74
N PRO A 193 20.59 16.31 -1.85
CA PRO A 193 21.93 16.77 -2.20
C PRO A 193 22.83 15.55 -2.45
N GLY A 194 23.52 15.54 -3.59
CA GLY A 194 24.48 14.50 -3.99
C GLY A 194 25.81 14.54 -3.25
#